data_AF-A0AAU0LX34-F1
#
_entry.id   AF-A0AAU0LX34-F1
#
_cell.length_a   1.000
_cell.length_b   1.000
_cell.length_c   1.000
_cell.angle_alpha   90.00
_cell.angle_beta   90.00
_cell.angle_gamma   90.00
#
_symmetry.space_group_name_H-M   'P 1'
#
loop_
_entity.id
_entity.type
_entity.pdbx_description
1 polymer ?
#
loop_
_entity_poly.entity_id
_entity_poly.type
_entity_poly.pdbx_seq_one_letter_code
_entity_poly.pdbx_strand_id
1 'polypeptide(L)'
;MNIEINLPDYADALGVQSSWEEGFEIASKIIADEIVITANRQGLISLAKQLLILAQDDVPIGAHVHLDEINSLEMESVPLILQKV
;
A
#
# COMPACT_ATOMS: atom_id res chain seq x y z
N MET A 1 7.66 -19.58 7.01
CA MET A 1 7.57 -18.41 7.92
C MET A 1 6.10 -18.12 8.10
N ASN A 2 5.62 -17.98 9.33
CA ASN A 2 4.26 -17.54 9.62
C ASN A 2 4.34 -16.11 10.13
N ILE A 3 3.53 -15.21 9.57
CA ILE A 3 3.40 -13.84 10.05
C ILE A 3 1.95 -13.65 10.48
N GLU A 4 1.76 -13.20 11.71
CA GLU A 4 0.47 -12.69 12.18
C GLU A 4 0.50 -11.17 12.03
N ILE A 5 -0.52 -10.61 11.39
CA ILE A 5 -0.61 -9.19 11.09
C ILE A 5 -1.92 -8.66 11.65
N ASN A 6 -1.83 -7.70 12.57
CA ASN A 6 -2.99 -6.95 13.03
C ASN A 6 -3.23 -5.77 12.09
N LEU A 7 -4.43 -5.70 11.52
CA LEU A 7 -4.87 -4.63 10.62
C LEU A 7 -6.01 -3.85 11.27
N PRO A 8 -6.14 -2.54 11.00
CA PRO A 8 -7.31 -1.79 11.40
C PRO A 8 -8.53 -2.29 10.64
N ASP A 9 -9.68 -2.34 11.33
CA ASP A 9 -10.96 -2.59 10.69
C ASP A 9 -11.39 -1.38 9.85
N TYR A 10 -12.05 -1.65 8.73
CA TYR A 10 -12.67 -0.59 7.95
C TYR A 10 -13.82 0.08 8.72
N ALA A 11 -13.88 1.41 8.64
CA ALA A 11 -15.00 2.18 9.15
C ALA A 11 -15.36 3.29 8.16
N ASP A 12 -16.61 3.36 7.72
CA ASP A 12 -17.08 4.34 6.71
C ASP A 12 -16.67 5.79 7.04
N ALA A 13 -16.74 6.17 8.31
CA ALA A 13 -16.41 7.52 8.77
C ALA A 13 -14.91 7.87 8.64
N LEU A 14 -14.04 6.87 8.55
CA LEU A 14 -12.58 7.01 8.52
C LEU A 14 -11.99 6.63 7.15
N GLY A 15 -12.75 5.89 6.34
CA GLY A 15 -12.28 5.37 5.05
C GLY A 15 -11.20 4.29 5.22
N VAL A 16 -10.45 4.06 4.14
CA VAL A 16 -9.32 3.11 4.16
C VAL A 16 -8.19 3.71 5.01
N GLN A 17 -7.84 3.02 6.09
CA GLN A 17 -6.76 3.44 6.97
C GLN A 17 -5.46 2.73 6.63
N SER A 18 -4.43 3.48 6.26
CA SER A 18 -3.12 2.89 5.98
C SER A 18 -2.37 2.49 7.25
N SER A 19 -1.75 1.29 7.21
CA SER A 19 -0.84 0.81 8.26
C SER A 19 0.56 0.55 7.66
N TRP A 20 1.56 1.32 8.11
CA TRP A 20 2.93 1.24 7.63
C TRP A 20 3.87 0.71 8.73
N GLU A 21 4.84 -0.11 8.35
CA GLU A 21 5.92 -0.57 9.23
C GLU A 21 6.96 0.53 9.42
N GLU A 22 7.49 0.70 10.63
CA GLU A 22 8.54 1.69 10.88
C GLU A 22 9.78 1.43 10.00
N GLY A 23 10.33 2.49 9.40
CA GLY A 23 11.51 2.40 8.52
C GLY A 23 11.23 1.77 7.16
N PHE A 24 9.97 1.74 6.71
CA PHE A 24 9.65 1.34 5.35
C PHE A 24 10.30 2.27 4.32
N GLU A 25 10.77 1.67 3.23
CA GLU A 25 11.27 2.38 2.05
C GLU A 25 10.63 1.73 0.82
N ILE A 26 9.99 2.52 -0.04
CA ILE A 26 9.28 2.04 -1.23
C ILE A 26 9.54 3.01 -2.37
N ALA A 27 10.03 2.53 -3.50
CA ALA A 27 10.18 3.32 -4.71
C ALA A 27 9.49 2.62 -5.89
N SER A 28 9.13 3.40 -6.91
CA SER A 28 8.54 2.85 -8.13
C SER A 28 9.12 3.51 -9.39
N LYS A 29 9.34 2.72 -10.44
CA LYS A 29 9.86 3.21 -11.74
C LYS A 29 9.22 2.46 -12.89
N ILE A 30 9.02 3.14 -14.02
CA ILE A 30 8.65 2.49 -15.27
C ILE A 30 9.92 2.11 -16.03
N ILE A 31 10.10 0.83 -16.32
CA ILE A 31 11.24 0.29 -17.07
C ILE A 31 10.70 -0.61 -18.16
N ALA A 32 10.96 -0.27 -19.44
CA ALA A 32 10.53 -1.06 -20.60
C ALA A 32 9.04 -1.47 -20.54
N ASP A 33 8.16 -0.50 -20.27
CA ASP A 33 6.71 -0.65 -20.13
C ASP A 33 6.22 -1.46 -18.90
N GLU A 34 7.12 -1.86 -18.02
CA GLU A 34 6.79 -2.49 -16.74
C GLU A 34 6.89 -1.50 -15.59
N ILE A 35 5.97 -1.58 -14.62
CA ILE A 35 6.13 -0.91 -13.33
C ILE A 35 6.98 -1.79 -12.41
N VAL A 36 8.12 -1.27 -11.98
CA VAL A 36 9.01 -1.91 -11.02
C VAL A 36 8.82 -1.24 -9.68
N ILE A 37 8.33 -1.99 -8.70
CA ILE A 37 8.23 -1.56 -7.29
C ILE A 37 9.39 -2.18 -6.53
N THR A 38 10.26 -1.34 -5.96
CA THR A 38 11.37 -1.77 -5.11
C THR A 38 11.11 -1.34 -3.68
N ALA A 39 11.29 -2.25 -2.73
CA ALA A 39 11.09 -1.94 -1.32
C ALA A 39 12.01 -2.77 -0.43
N ASN A 40 12.34 -2.23 0.74
CA ASN A 40 12.96 -3.01 1.80
C ASN A 40 11.94 -3.98 2.43
N ARG A 41 12.37 -4.80 3.40
CA ARG A 41 11.47 -5.79 4.06
C ARG A 41 10.23 -5.12 4.66
N GLN A 42 10.40 -3.98 5.32
CA GLN A 42 9.34 -3.20 5.96
C GLN A 42 8.37 -2.63 4.93
N GLY A 43 8.88 -2.11 3.81
CA GLY A 43 8.07 -1.61 2.69
C GLY A 43 7.26 -2.72 2.02
N LEU A 44 7.84 -3.88 1.78
CA LEU A 44 7.13 -5.04 1.24
C LEU A 44 5.99 -5.49 2.18
N ILE A 45 6.23 -5.56 3.48
CA ILE A 45 5.19 -5.88 4.47
C ILE A 45 4.12 -4.80 4.48
N SER A 46 4.50 -3.53 4.43
CA SER A 46 3.55 -2.42 4.46
C SER A 46 2.64 -2.38 3.23
N LEU A 47 3.18 -2.61 2.03
CA LEU A 47 2.38 -2.78 0.81
C LEU A 47 1.42 -3.95 0.94
N ALA A 48 1.88 -5.10 1.46
CA ALA A 48 1.01 -6.24 1.72
C ALA A 48 -0.13 -5.89 2.69
N LYS A 49 0.14 -5.08 3.73
CA LYS A 49 -0.93 -4.59 4.63
C LYS A 49 -1.96 -3.75 3.89
N GLN A 50 -1.54 -2.80 3.04
CA GLN A 50 -2.49 -1.97 2.27
C GLN A 50 -3.40 -2.83 1.39
N LEU A 51 -2.82 -3.83 0.72
CA LEU A 51 -3.58 -4.78 -0.10
C LEU A 51 -4.56 -5.62 0.74
N LEU A 52 -4.13 -6.08 1.92
CA LEU A 52 -5.00 -6.84 2.83
C LEU A 52 -6.11 -5.99 3.43
N ILE A 53 -5.85 -4.71 3.73
CA ILE A 53 -6.87 -3.76 4.19
C ILE A 53 -7.91 -3.58 3.08
N LEU A 54 -7.50 -3.29 1.84
CA LEU A 54 -8.42 -3.18 0.70
C LEU A 54 -9.21 -4.46 0.45
N ALA A 55 -8.64 -5.63 0.76
CA ALA A 55 -9.29 -6.92 0.57
C ALA A 55 -10.33 -7.27 1.65
N GLN A 56 -10.44 -6.52 2.74
CA GLN A 56 -11.45 -6.78 3.78
C GLN A 56 -12.87 -6.73 3.17
N ASP A 57 -13.76 -7.59 3.67
CA ASP A 57 -15.12 -7.75 3.14
C ASP A 57 -15.91 -6.43 3.16
N ASP A 58 -15.77 -5.67 4.24
CA ASP A 58 -16.52 -4.43 4.48
C ASP A 58 -16.00 -3.22 3.68
N VAL A 59 -14.83 -3.32 3.04
CA VAL A 59 -14.31 -2.23 2.20
C VAL A 59 -15.09 -2.16 0.88
N PRO A 60 -15.64 -0.99 0.49
CA PRO A 60 -16.43 -0.86 -0.73
C PRO A 60 -15.59 -1.00 -2.00
N ILE A 61 -16.21 -1.49 -3.07
CA ILE A 61 -15.62 -1.50 -4.42
C ILE A 61 -15.28 -0.06 -4.84
N GLY A 62 -14.11 0.11 -5.44
CA GLY A 62 -13.58 1.41 -5.84
C GLY A 62 -12.78 2.14 -4.74
N ALA A 63 -12.77 1.62 -3.51
CA ALA A 63 -11.84 2.10 -2.49
C ALA A 63 -10.40 1.92 -2.95
N HIS A 64 -9.56 2.92 -2.72
CA HIS A 64 -8.18 2.93 -3.20
C HIS A 64 -7.25 3.73 -2.29
N VAL A 65 -5.96 3.47 -2.44
CA VAL A 65 -4.87 4.18 -1.79
C VAL A 65 -3.97 4.77 -2.89
N HIS A 66 -3.77 6.09 -2.83
CA HIS A 66 -2.80 6.80 -3.66
C HIS A 66 -1.43 6.78 -3.00
N LEU A 67 -0.39 6.44 -3.75
CA LEU A 67 1.00 6.48 -3.31
C LEU A 67 1.80 7.37 -4.25
N ASP A 68 2.56 8.31 -3.68
CA ASP A 68 3.42 9.24 -4.42
C ASP A 68 4.59 9.69 -3.54
N GLU A 69 5.44 10.58 -4.05
CA GLU A 69 6.64 11.05 -3.34
C GLU A 69 6.35 11.80 -2.03
N ILE A 70 5.15 12.35 -1.87
CA ILE A 70 4.72 13.01 -0.62
C ILE A 70 3.90 12.09 0.28
N ASN A 71 3.57 10.89 -0.22
CA ASN A 71 2.82 9.87 0.48
C ASN A 71 3.39 8.47 0.19
N SER A 72 4.36 8.08 1.01
CA SER A 72 4.90 6.71 1.14
C SER A 72 5.85 6.24 0.03
N LEU A 73 6.07 6.98 -1.06
CA LEU A 73 7.11 6.63 -2.03
C LEU A 73 8.36 7.51 -1.88
N GLU A 74 9.53 6.94 -2.17
CA GLU A 74 10.78 7.69 -2.24
C GLU A 74 10.76 8.70 -3.39
N MET A 75 11.59 9.73 -3.28
CA MET A 75 11.76 10.78 -4.31
C MET A 75 12.04 10.18 -5.70
N GLU A 76 11.52 10.83 -6.74
CA GLU A 76 11.55 10.41 -8.15
C GLU A 76 10.72 9.16 -8.48
N SER A 77 9.87 8.71 -7.56
CA SER A 77 8.98 7.57 -7.82
C SER A 77 7.81 7.94 -8.71
N VAL A 78 7.40 6.99 -9.56
CA VAL A 78 6.15 7.13 -10.31
C VAL A 78 4.95 6.94 -9.36
N PRO A 79 3.91 7.78 -9.40
CA PRO A 79 2.73 7.59 -8.57
C PRO A 79 2.00 6.26 -8.86
N LEU A 80 1.48 5.63 -7.82
CA LEU A 80 0.74 4.36 -7.89
C LEU A 80 -0.65 4.51 -7.27
N ILE A 81 -1.59 3.68 -7.73
CA ILE A 81 -2.91 3.51 -7.10
C ILE A 81 -3.13 2.03 -6.85
N LEU A 82 -3.44 1.67 -5.61
CA LEU A 82 -3.93 0.35 -5.24
C LEU A 82 -5.44 0.44 -5.04
N GLN A 83 -6.25 -0.36 -5.74
CA GLN A 83 -7.71 -0.22 -5.73
C GLN A 83 -8.42 -1.58 -5.61
N LYS A 84 -9.47 -1.64 -4.77
CA LYS A 84 -10.41 -2.78 -4.72
C LYS A 84 -11.36 -2.71 -5.92
N VAL A 85 -11.56 -3.85 -6.57
CA VAL A 85 -12.49 -4.04 -7.68
C VAL A 85 -13.58 -5.03 -7.32
#